data_AF-A0A1D2QGL7-F1
#
_entry.id   AF-A0A1D2QGL7-F1
#
_cell.length_a   1.000
_cell.length_b   1.000
_cell.length_c   1.000
_cell.angle_alpha   90.00
_cell.angle_beta   90.00
_cell.angle_gamma   90.00
#
_symmetry.space_group_name_H-M   'P 1'
#
loop_
_entity.id
_entity.type
_entity.pdbx_description
1 polymer ?
#
loop_
_entity_poly.entity_id
_entity_poly.type
_entity_poly.pdbx_seq_one_letter_code
_entity_poly.pdbx_strand_id
1 'polypeptide(L)'
;MSSEQESFGNGVQSASTGADGLRERVFEIRTAILRSGPVTGTFDRIKRHESILASVQAGLGLGWMFLFLFAPLLYIVTLSFWQRGAGGVIIQQFSLSNYEFILTQNVDLATLTFNNLYLTILWQSLKYGVFVTLGALALGYVPAYFLGRTVSKWKAAFLLLVVLPFWVPLIIRYYAWILVLGNKGLLVSMLGWVGIESGGFLYSDLAVISGLTQALLPFMILPIYNSVNEIDDSLIESAKTMGATP
;
A
#
# COMPACT_ATOMS: atom_id res chain seq x y z
N MET A 1 -34.94 48.40 66.00
CA MET A 1 -35.07 47.95 64.60
C MET A 1 -34.04 48.58 63.64
N SER A 2 -33.31 49.65 64.00
CA SER A 2 -32.24 50.21 63.15
C SER A 2 -30.85 49.60 63.39
N SER A 3 -30.55 49.10 64.59
CA SER A 3 -29.21 48.57 64.94
C SER A 3 -28.92 47.15 64.43
N GLU A 4 -29.94 46.32 64.18
CA GLU A 4 -29.75 44.96 63.64
C GLU A 4 -29.54 44.93 62.12
N GLN A 5 -30.07 45.91 61.37
CA GLN A 5 -29.87 45.96 59.91
C GLN A 5 -28.46 46.44 59.52
N GLU A 6 -27.82 47.32 60.29
CA GLU A 6 -26.43 47.72 60.07
C GLU A 6 -25.43 46.59 60.37
N SER A 7 -25.68 45.77 61.39
CA SER A 7 -24.83 44.63 61.73
C SER A 7 -24.84 43.54 60.64
N PHE A 8 -25.99 43.30 60.00
CA PHE A 8 -26.09 42.36 58.89
C PHE A 8 -25.46 42.91 57.60
N GLY A 9 -25.59 44.21 57.32
CA GLY A 9 -24.96 44.85 56.15
C GLY A 9 -23.43 44.84 56.20
N ASN A 10 -22.84 45.16 57.34
CA ASN A 10 -21.39 45.12 57.54
C ASN A 10 -20.82 43.69 57.50
N GLY A 11 -21.58 42.71 58.01
CA GLY A 11 -21.22 41.29 57.92
C GLY A 11 -21.13 40.79 56.48
N VAL A 12 -22.11 41.15 55.64
CA VAL A 12 -22.15 40.75 54.21
C VAL A 12 -21.08 41.47 53.39
N GLN A 13 -20.80 42.76 53.65
CA GLN A 13 -19.70 43.49 53.01
C GLN A 13 -18.32 42.96 53.42
N SER A 14 -18.13 42.52 54.68
CA SER A 14 -16.87 41.89 55.11
C SER A 14 -16.68 40.50 54.48
N ALA A 15 -17.76 39.75 54.29
CA ALA A 15 -17.74 38.44 53.66
C ALA A 15 -17.54 38.51 52.13
N SER A 16 -18.13 39.50 51.44
CA SER A 16 -17.93 39.69 49.99
C SER A 16 -16.52 40.17 49.67
N THR A 17 -15.96 41.06 50.49
CA THR A 17 -14.58 41.55 50.34
C THR A 17 -13.55 40.43 50.56
N GLY A 18 -13.82 39.51 51.50
CA GLY A 18 -12.99 38.33 51.72
C GLY A 18 -13.08 37.29 50.59
N ALA A 19 -14.27 37.12 50.01
CA ALA A 19 -14.49 36.19 48.90
C ALA A 19 -13.83 36.66 47.59
N ASP A 20 -13.86 37.97 47.30
CA ASP A 20 -13.18 38.53 46.13
C ASP A 20 -11.66 38.48 46.28
N GLY A 21 -11.12 38.76 47.47
CA GLY A 21 -9.69 38.62 47.73
C GLY A 21 -9.17 37.18 47.63
N LEU A 22 -10.01 36.18 47.97
CA LEU A 22 -9.68 34.76 47.76
C LEU A 22 -9.69 34.39 46.28
N ARG A 23 -10.63 34.91 45.49
CA ARG A 23 -10.68 34.68 44.05
C ARG A 23 -9.49 35.29 43.34
N GLU A 24 -9.10 36.50 43.72
CA GLU A 24 -7.95 37.20 43.17
C GLU A 24 -6.64 36.45 43.51
N ARG A 25 -6.48 35.98 44.75
CA ARG A 25 -5.33 35.14 45.15
C ARG A 25 -5.28 33.80 44.44
N VAL A 26 -6.42 33.13 44.23
CA VAL A 26 -6.46 31.88 43.45
C VAL A 26 -6.13 32.12 41.98
N PHE A 27 -6.55 33.26 41.43
CA PHE A 27 -6.21 33.67 40.07
C PHE A 27 -4.72 34.02 39.93
N GLU A 28 -4.14 34.75 40.89
CA GLU A 28 -2.70 35.02 40.95
C GLU A 28 -1.88 33.75 41.12
N ILE A 29 -2.31 32.80 41.96
CA ILE A 29 -1.62 31.52 42.12
C ILE A 29 -1.69 30.70 40.83
N ARG A 30 -2.86 30.64 40.16
CA ARG A 30 -2.99 29.95 38.87
C ARG A 30 -2.14 30.59 37.77
N THR A 31 -2.13 31.91 37.68
CA THR A 31 -1.32 32.63 36.70
C THR A 31 0.17 32.57 37.03
N ALA A 32 0.56 32.58 38.31
CA ALA A 32 1.93 32.38 38.76
C ALA A 32 2.43 30.96 38.51
N ILE A 33 1.59 29.93 38.67
CA ILE A 33 1.93 28.53 38.34
C ILE A 33 2.11 28.37 36.82
N LEU A 34 1.22 28.97 36.01
CA LEU A 34 1.34 28.96 34.55
C LEU A 34 2.54 29.76 34.03
N ARG A 35 2.95 30.82 34.75
CA ARG A 35 4.10 31.68 34.41
C ARG A 35 5.40 31.23 35.06
N SER A 36 5.35 30.31 36.02
CA SER A 36 6.54 29.68 36.57
C SER A 36 7.17 28.81 35.48
N GLY A 37 8.36 29.20 35.02
CA GLY A 37 9.13 28.51 33.99
C GLY A 37 9.56 27.05 34.22
N PRO A 38 9.36 26.35 35.38
CA PRO A 38 9.78 24.95 35.49
C PRO A 38 9.01 23.99 34.58
N VAL A 39 7.73 24.25 34.31
CA VAL A 39 6.88 23.32 33.55
C VAL A 39 7.12 23.46 32.04
N THR A 40 7.29 24.67 31.54
CA THR A 40 7.63 24.92 30.12
C THR A 40 9.08 24.56 29.78
N GLY A 41 10.04 24.83 30.67
CA GLY A 41 11.45 24.51 30.44
C GLY A 41 11.79 23.01 30.41
N THR A 42 11.01 22.18 31.12
CA THR A 42 11.21 20.72 31.11
C THR A 42 10.71 20.10 29.80
N PHE A 43 9.59 20.59 29.27
CA PHE A 43 9.10 20.20 27.94
C PHE A 43 10.06 20.62 26.82
N ASP A 44 10.64 21.82 26.86
CA ASP A 44 11.63 22.27 25.87
C ASP A 44 12.98 21.53 25.97
N ARG A 45 13.32 20.96 27.13
CA ARG A 45 14.49 20.08 27.31
C ARG A 45 14.27 18.68 26.70
N ILE A 46 13.05 18.14 26.84
CA ILE A 46 12.63 16.88 26.20
C ILE A 46 12.55 17.06 24.68
N LYS A 47 12.08 18.22 24.20
CA LYS A 47 12.02 18.58 22.77
C LYS A 47 13.40 18.58 22.10
N ARG A 48 14.46 18.91 22.84
CA ARG A 48 15.86 18.85 22.36
C ARG A 48 16.40 17.43 22.16
N HIS A 49 15.71 16.41 22.69
CA HIS A 49 16.00 14.98 22.53
C HIS A 49 15.00 14.27 21.60
N GLU A 50 14.14 15.01 20.89
CA GLU A 50 13.23 14.43 19.88
C GLU A 50 13.99 13.63 18.82
N SER A 51 15.20 14.07 18.44
CA SER A 51 16.05 13.32 17.51
C SER A 51 16.53 11.99 18.09
N ILE A 52 16.77 11.90 19.40
CA ILE A 52 17.19 10.66 20.07
C ILE A 52 16.00 9.72 20.18
N LEU A 53 14.84 10.20 20.61
CA LEU A 53 13.61 9.39 20.66
C LEU A 53 13.19 8.90 19.26
N ALA A 54 13.26 9.78 18.26
CA ALA A 54 13.02 9.42 16.86
C ALA A 54 14.07 8.41 16.35
N SER A 55 15.34 8.57 16.72
CA SER A 55 16.40 7.63 16.34
C SER A 55 16.28 6.27 17.03
N VAL A 56 15.79 6.21 18.26
CA VAL A 56 15.54 4.96 18.98
C VAL A 56 14.34 4.23 18.38
N GLN A 57 13.26 4.96 18.07
CA GLN A 57 12.08 4.40 17.42
C GLN A 57 12.36 3.94 15.98
N ALA A 58 13.06 4.77 15.20
CA ALA A 58 13.52 4.40 13.87
C ALA A 58 14.55 3.27 13.92
N GLY A 59 15.45 3.30 14.90
CA GLY A 59 16.49 2.29 15.12
C GLY A 59 15.92 0.92 15.44
N LEU A 60 14.83 0.84 16.21
CA LEU A 60 14.11 -0.41 16.46
C LEU A 60 13.52 -0.98 15.15
N GLY A 61 12.87 -0.12 14.34
CA GLY A 61 12.32 -0.52 13.06
C GLY A 61 13.40 -0.97 12.07
N LEU A 62 14.48 -0.20 11.94
CA LEU A 62 15.61 -0.52 11.06
C LEU A 62 16.34 -1.78 11.52
N GLY A 63 16.54 -1.97 12.82
CA GLY A 63 17.12 -3.18 13.39
C GLY A 63 16.27 -4.41 13.08
N TRP A 64 14.94 -4.28 13.18
CA TRP A 64 14.01 -5.34 12.81
C TRP A 64 14.06 -5.69 11.33
N MET A 65 14.06 -4.68 10.45
CA MET A 65 14.24 -4.89 9.00
C MET A 65 15.60 -5.53 8.70
N PHE A 66 16.66 -5.12 9.39
CA PHE A 66 17.98 -5.72 9.22
C PHE A 66 17.99 -7.20 9.57
N LEU A 67 17.42 -7.56 10.72
CA LEU A 67 17.41 -8.93 11.21
C LEU A 67 16.54 -9.86 10.36
N PHE A 68 15.36 -9.42 9.94
CA PHE A 68 14.37 -10.31 9.29
C PHE A 68 14.27 -10.17 7.78
N LEU A 69 14.72 -9.05 7.20
CA LEU A 69 14.70 -8.84 5.75
C LEU A 69 16.12 -8.87 5.18
N PHE A 70 17.05 -8.08 5.71
CA PHE A 70 18.38 -7.99 5.12
C PHE A 70 19.27 -9.20 5.45
N ALA A 71 19.24 -9.74 6.66
CA ALA A 71 20.06 -10.90 7.02
C ALA A 71 19.81 -12.14 6.13
N PRO A 72 18.56 -12.61 5.90
CA PRO A 72 18.33 -13.73 5.00
C PRO A 72 18.64 -13.40 3.53
N LEU A 73 18.43 -12.14 3.09
CA LEU A 73 18.81 -11.72 1.74
C LEU A 73 20.33 -11.76 1.55
N LEU A 74 21.10 -11.25 2.51
CA LEU A 74 22.56 -11.33 2.51
C LEU A 74 23.03 -12.78 2.53
N TYR A 75 22.38 -13.64 3.31
CA TYR A 75 22.68 -15.07 3.31
C TYR A 75 22.47 -15.69 1.92
N ILE A 76 21.34 -15.42 1.26
CA ILE A 76 21.10 -15.90 -0.12
C ILE A 76 22.15 -15.37 -1.11
N VAL A 77 22.57 -14.10 -0.96
CA VAL A 77 23.65 -13.52 -1.77
C VAL A 77 24.98 -14.24 -1.51
N THR A 78 25.30 -14.60 -0.27
CA THR A 78 26.51 -15.39 0.00
C THR A 78 26.42 -16.79 -0.62
N LEU A 79 25.24 -17.41 -0.58
CA LEU A 79 25.00 -18.71 -1.23
C LEU A 79 25.15 -18.65 -2.74
N SER A 80 24.80 -17.54 -3.41
CA SER A 80 24.91 -17.43 -4.87
C SER A 80 26.35 -17.44 -5.36
N PHE A 81 27.32 -17.07 -4.51
CA PHE A 81 28.75 -17.16 -4.82
C PHE A 81 29.37 -18.52 -4.48
N TRP A 82 28.67 -19.39 -3.74
CA TRP A 82 29.17 -20.72 -3.40
C TRP A 82 28.78 -21.76 -4.45
N GLN A 83 29.64 -22.76 -4.65
CA GLN A 83 29.39 -23.78 -5.67
C GLN A 83 28.53 -24.93 -5.12
N ARG A 84 27.66 -25.47 -5.98
CA ARG A 84 26.90 -26.68 -5.71
C ARG A 84 27.71 -27.90 -6.15
N GLY A 85 28.19 -28.70 -5.19
CA GLY A 85 28.84 -29.98 -5.43
C GLY A 85 27.84 -31.09 -5.81
N ALA A 86 28.38 -32.26 -6.15
CA ALA A 86 27.58 -33.45 -6.44
C ALA A 86 26.66 -33.80 -5.24
N GLY A 87 25.39 -34.10 -5.51
CA GLY A 87 24.40 -34.42 -4.48
C GLY A 87 23.81 -33.21 -3.72
N GLY A 88 24.10 -31.98 -4.15
CA GLY A 88 23.51 -30.77 -3.54
C GLY A 88 24.28 -30.23 -2.32
N VAL A 89 25.45 -30.79 -2.03
CA VAL A 89 26.34 -30.28 -0.98
C VAL A 89 26.86 -28.90 -1.39
N ILE A 90 26.78 -27.94 -0.48
CA ILE A 90 27.28 -26.58 -0.69
C ILE A 90 28.79 -26.57 -0.40
N ILE A 91 29.59 -26.31 -1.43
CA ILE A 91 31.04 -26.15 -1.30
C ILE A 91 31.31 -24.66 -1.15
N GLN A 92 31.85 -24.26 0.01
CA GLN A 92 32.15 -22.87 0.35
C GLN A 92 33.40 -22.36 -0.38
N GLN A 93 33.30 -22.27 -1.70
CA GLN A 93 34.32 -21.69 -2.56
C GLN A 93 33.71 -20.54 -3.35
N PHE A 94 34.35 -19.37 -3.31
CA PHE A 94 33.91 -18.21 -4.07
C PHE A 94 34.04 -18.49 -5.56
N SER A 95 32.94 -18.43 -6.29
CA SER A 95 32.89 -18.71 -7.71
C SER A 95 31.83 -17.87 -8.41
N LEU A 96 32.17 -17.41 -9.61
CA LEU A 96 31.23 -16.76 -10.54
C LEU A 96 30.58 -17.75 -11.51
N SER A 97 30.94 -19.03 -11.44
CA SER A 97 30.45 -20.10 -12.33
C SER A 97 28.92 -20.22 -12.35
N ASN A 98 28.25 -19.93 -11.23
CA ASN A 98 26.79 -19.98 -11.14
C ASN A 98 26.12 -18.93 -12.06
N TYR A 99 26.70 -17.75 -12.16
CA TYR A 99 26.18 -16.67 -13.01
C TYR A 99 26.47 -16.94 -14.48
N GLU A 100 27.67 -17.43 -14.79
CA GLU A 100 28.02 -17.86 -16.15
C GLU A 100 27.07 -18.98 -16.60
N PHE A 101 26.85 -19.99 -15.76
CA PHE A 101 25.91 -21.07 -16.03
C PHE A 101 24.50 -20.56 -16.37
N ILE A 102 23.97 -19.60 -15.60
CA ILE A 102 22.64 -19.01 -15.87
C ILE A 102 22.59 -18.32 -17.24
N LEU A 103 23.70 -17.77 -17.75
CA LEU A 103 23.73 -17.00 -19.00
C LEU A 103 24.09 -17.86 -20.22
N THR A 104 25.02 -18.81 -20.07
CA THR A 104 25.61 -19.57 -21.19
C THR A 104 25.06 -20.98 -21.33
N GLN A 105 24.26 -21.47 -20.38
CA GLN A 105 23.67 -22.80 -20.46
C GLN A 105 22.81 -22.95 -21.73
N ASN A 106 23.11 -23.99 -22.51
CA ASN A 106 22.43 -24.35 -23.76
C ASN A 106 22.42 -23.24 -24.83
N VAL A 107 23.47 -22.41 -24.86
CA VAL A 107 23.71 -21.46 -25.94
C VAL A 107 24.70 -22.09 -26.92
N ASP A 108 24.18 -22.65 -28.02
CA ASP A 108 25.01 -23.17 -29.10
C ASP A 108 25.22 -22.08 -30.16
N LEU A 109 26.44 -21.54 -30.21
CA LEU A 109 26.83 -20.46 -31.13
C LEU A 109 26.90 -20.96 -32.58
N ALA A 110 27.11 -22.26 -32.81
CA ALA A 110 27.21 -22.84 -34.15
C ALA A 110 25.82 -22.97 -34.81
N THR A 111 24.78 -23.20 -34.00
CA THR A 111 23.40 -23.38 -34.47
C THR A 111 22.53 -22.13 -34.25
N LEU A 112 23.11 -21.03 -33.74
CA LEU A 112 22.41 -19.79 -33.35
C LEU A 112 21.17 -20.06 -32.48
N THR A 113 21.20 -21.12 -31.68
CA THR A 113 20.06 -21.57 -30.87
C THR A 113 20.28 -21.16 -29.43
N PHE A 114 19.51 -20.17 -28.98
CA PHE A 114 19.53 -19.67 -27.61
C PHE A 114 18.45 -20.39 -26.77
N ASN A 115 18.65 -21.66 -26.46
CA ASN A 115 17.68 -22.44 -25.67
C ASN A 115 18.02 -22.43 -24.17
N ASN A 116 18.29 -21.23 -23.64
CA ASN A 116 18.56 -21.04 -22.23
C ASN A 116 17.23 -20.97 -21.46
N LEU A 117 16.96 -22.00 -20.67
CA LEU A 117 15.73 -22.12 -19.87
C LEU A 117 15.53 -20.94 -18.91
N TYR A 118 16.60 -20.49 -18.23
CA TYR A 118 16.52 -19.39 -17.27
C TYR A 118 16.15 -18.07 -17.96
N LEU A 119 16.81 -17.75 -19.07
CA LEU A 119 16.49 -16.57 -19.86
C LEU A 119 15.09 -16.65 -20.46
N THR A 120 14.65 -17.84 -20.87
CA THR A 120 13.29 -18.05 -21.39
C THR A 120 12.23 -17.77 -20.33
N ILE A 121 12.40 -18.30 -19.11
CA ILE A 121 11.47 -18.06 -18.00
C ILE A 121 11.47 -16.58 -17.58
N LEU A 122 12.65 -15.94 -17.54
CA LEU A 122 12.77 -14.51 -17.26
C LEU A 122 12.03 -13.68 -18.31
N TRP A 123 12.24 -13.97 -19.59
CA TRP A 123 11.55 -13.29 -20.68
C TRP A 123 10.05 -13.51 -20.64
N GLN A 124 9.60 -14.74 -20.37
CA GLN A 124 8.18 -15.07 -20.24
C GLN A 124 7.54 -14.33 -19.07
N SER A 125 8.24 -14.22 -17.94
CA SER A 125 7.78 -13.45 -16.76
C SER A 125 7.65 -11.96 -17.08
N LEU A 126 8.63 -11.38 -17.77
CA LEU A 126 8.59 -9.98 -18.22
C LEU A 126 7.44 -9.75 -19.21
N LYS A 127 7.30 -10.64 -20.21
CA LYS A 127 6.22 -10.63 -21.21
C LYS A 127 4.85 -10.65 -20.52
N TYR A 128 4.64 -11.57 -19.58
CA TYR A 128 3.40 -11.64 -18.81
C TYR A 128 3.17 -10.40 -17.96
N GLY A 129 4.21 -9.89 -17.29
CA GLY A 129 4.13 -8.64 -16.53
C GLY A 129 3.61 -7.48 -17.39
N VAL A 130 4.17 -7.29 -18.58
CA VAL A 130 3.73 -6.24 -19.52
C VAL A 130 2.27 -6.44 -19.93
N PHE A 131 1.89 -7.64 -20.37
CA PHE A 131 0.51 -7.90 -20.80
C PHE A 131 -0.50 -7.76 -19.67
N VAL A 132 -0.16 -8.21 -18.46
CA VAL A 132 -0.99 -8.08 -17.27
C VAL A 132 -1.13 -6.61 -16.88
N THR A 133 -0.05 -5.82 -16.90
CA THR A 133 -0.11 -4.38 -16.62
C THR A 133 -0.98 -3.65 -17.63
N LEU A 134 -0.81 -3.92 -18.93
CA LEU A 134 -1.63 -3.32 -19.99
C LEU A 134 -3.10 -3.73 -19.86
N GLY A 135 -3.37 -5.01 -19.60
CA GLY A 135 -4.73 -5.51 -19.39
C GLY A 135 -5.39 -4.91 -18.16
N ALA A 136 -4.68 -4.84 -17.04
CA ALA A 136 -5.17 -4.24 -15.81
C ALA A 136 -5.38 -2.74 -15.94
N LEU A 137 -4.50 -2.04 -16.67
CA LEU A 137 -4.66 -0.61 -16.97
C LEU A 137 -5.88 -0.37 -17.85
N ALA A 138 -6.02 -1.10 -18.96
CA ALA A 138 -7.14 -0.93 -19.87
C ALA A 138 -8.49 -1.21 -19.19
N LEU A 139 -8.58 -2.32 -18.44
CA LEU A 139 -9.81 -2.72 -17.74
C LEU A 139 -10.06 -1.91 -16.46
N GLY A 140 -9.01 -1.45 -15.78
CA GLY A 140 -9.09 -0.74 -14.50
C GLY A 140 -9.26 0.77 -14.65
N TYR A 141 -8.73 1.37 -15.71
CA TYR A 141 -8.81 2.81 -15.95
C TYR A 141 -10.26 3.28 -16.12
N VAL A 142 -11.06 2.54 -16.91
CA VAL A 142 -12.47 2.86 -17.16
C VAL A 142 -13.26 2.98 -15.85
N PRO A 143 -13.39 1.94 -14.99
CA PRO A 143 -14.12 2.06 -13.75
C PRO A 143 -13.49 3.06 -12.78
N ALA A 144 -12.16 3.17 -12.73
CA ALA A 144 -11.49 4.14 -11.87
C ALA A 144 -11.86 5.59 -12.23
N TYR A 145 -11.85 5.92 -13.52
CA TYR A 145 -12.21 7.24 -14.02
C TYR A 145 -13.68 7.57 -13.73
N PHE A 146 -14.60 6.64 -14.04
CA PHE A 146 -16.01 6.81 -13.74
C PHE A 146 -16.27 6.98 -12.24
N LEU A 147 -15.63 6.19 -11.38
CA LEU A 147 -15.77 6.32 -9.93
C LEU A 147 -15.17 7.63 -9.39
N GLY A 148 -14.07 8.09 -9.97
CA GLY A 148 -13.43 9.36 -9.63
C GLY A 148 -14.34 10.55 -9.91
N ARG A 149 -14.99 10.56 -11.09
CA ARG A 149 -15.80 11.69 -11.57
C ARG A 149 -17.28 11.66 -11.21
N THR A 150 -17.79 10.56 -10.65
CA THR A 150 -19.22 10.44 -10.32
C THR A 150 -19.51 10.88 -8.87
N VAL A 151 -20.52 11.72 -8.67
CA VAL A 151 -21.02 12.18 -7.34
C VAL A 151 -22.20 11.32 -6.83
N SER A 152 -22.13 10.00 -7.03
CA SER A 152 -23.22 9.08 -6.69
C SER A 152 -23.15 8.64 -5.23
N LYS A 153 -24.31 8.55 -4.57
CA LYS A 153 -24.45 7.93 -3.24
C LYS A 153 -23.97 6.47 -3.18
N TRP A 154 -23.92 5.78 -4.32
CA TRP A 154 -23.46 4.39 -4.44
C TRP A 154 -21.96 4.25 -4.66
N LYS A 155 -21.20 5.36 -4.71
CA LYS A 155 -19.74 5.35 -4.94
C LYS A 155 -18.99 4.46 -3.95
N ALA A 156 -19.34 4.53 -2.66
CA ALA A 156 -18.75 3.67 -1.64
C ALA A 156 -19.06 2.18 -1.89
N ALA A 157 -20.27 1.84 -2.34
CA ALA A 157 -20.65 0.47 -2.65
C ALA A 157 -19.88 -0.09 -3.87
N PHE A 158 -19.67 0.73 -4.91
CA PHE A 158 -18.86 0.32 -6.06
C PHE A 158 -17.37 0.17 -5.72
N LEU A 159 -16.81 1.08 -4.92
CA LEU A 159 -15.44 0.91 -4.40
C LEU A 159 -15.32 -0.36 -3.56
N LEU A 160 -16.32 -0.67 -2.75
CA LEU A 160 -16.38 -1.92 -1.99
C LEU A 160 -16.44 -3.14 -2.92
N LEU A 161 -17.20 -3.10 -4.02
CA LEU A 161 -17.25 -4.18 -5.00
C LEU A 161 -15.88 -4.43 -5.67
N VAL A 162 -15.12 -3.36 -5.94
CA VAL A 162 -13.75 -3.47 -6.48
C VAL A 162 -12.80 -4.12 -5.49
N VAL A 163 -12.94 -3.83 -4.19
CA VAL A 163 -12.07 -4.38 -3.14
C VAL A 163 -12.52 -5.78 -2.70
N LEU A 164 -13.79 -6.15 -2.89
CA LEU A 164 -14.35 -7.46 -2.55
C LEU A 164 -13.47 -8.67 -2.98
N PRO A 165 -12.94 -8.77 -4.22
CA PRO A 165 -12.10 -9.89 -4.63
C PRO A 165 -10.78 -10.00 -3.83
N PHE A 166 -10.32 -8.92 -3.19
CA PHE A 166 -9.13 -8.97 -2.33
C PHE A 166 -9.34 -9.82 -1.07
N TRP A 167 -10.58 -9.88 -0.56
CA TRP A 167 -10.91 -10.63 0.66
C TRP A 167 -10.99 -12.13 0.42
N VAL A 168 -11.11 -12.57 -0.84
CA VAL A 168 -11.11 -13.98 -1.21
C VAL A 168 -9.67 -14.46 -1.40
N PRO A 169 -9.23 -15.53 -0.72
CA PRO A 169 -7.90 -16.11 -0.91
C PRO A 169 -7.59 -16.41 -2.39
N LEU A 170 -6.37 -16.07 -2.82
CA LEU A 170 -5.92 -16.25 -4.21
C LEU A 170 -6.10 -17.68 -4.72
N ILE A 171 -5.85 -18.69 -3.88
CA ILE A 171 -6.01 -20.10 -4.23
C ILE A 171 -7.46 -20.40 -4.66
N ILE A 172 -8.46 -19.90 -3.92
CA ILE A 172 -9.88 -20.11 -4.24
C ILE A 172 -10.23 -19.43 -5.56
N ARG A 173 -9.72 -18.22 -5.79
CA ARG A 173 -9.90 -17.49 -7.05
C ARG A 173 -9.30 -18.23 -8.24
N TYR A 174 -8.12 -18.84 -8.06
CA TYR A 174 -7.50 -19.65 -9.11
C TYR A 174 -8.26 -20.95 -9.38
N TYR A 175 -8.86 -21.59 -8.36
CA TYR A 175 -9.77 -22.71 -8.60
C TYR A 175 -11.04 -22.29 -9.37
N ALA A 176 -11.57 -21.09 -9.13
CA ALA A 176 -12.69 -20.58 -9.91
C ALA A 176 -12.32 -20.42 -11.40
N TRP A 177 -11.09 -20.02 -11.71
CA TRP A 177 -10.61 -19.96 -13.10
C TRP A 177 -10.55 -21.32 -13.80
N ILE A 178 -10.37 -22.43 -13.07
CA ILE A 178 -10.48 -23.78 -13.64
C ILE A 178 -11.90 -24.04 -14.18
N LEU A 179 -12.92 -23.58 -13.47
CA LEU A 179 -14.31 -23.71 -13.91
C LEU A 179 -14.65 -22.84 -15.14
N VAL A 180 -13.92 -21.73 -15.32
CA VAL A 180 -14.13 -20.82 -16.45
C VAL A 180 -13.36 -21.27 -17.68
N LEU A 181 -12.07 -21.61 -17.52
CA LEU A 181 -11.12 -21.85 -18.63
C LEU A 181 -10.83 -23.33 -18.89
N GLY A 182 -11.34 -24.23 -18.06
CA GLY A 182 -11.21 -25.67 -18.27
C GLY A 182 -11.88 -26.14 -19.56
N ASN A 183 -11.60 -27.37 -19.96
CA ASN A 183 -12.04 -27.94 -21.24
C ASN A 183 -13.57 -28.05 -21.37
N LYS A 184 -14.29 -28.07 -20.25
CA LYS A 184 -15.77 -28.01 -20.18
C LYS A 184 -16.25 -26.77 -19.43
N GLY A 185 -15.42 -25.72 -19.40
CA GLY A 185 -15.69 -24.51 -18.64
C GLY A 185 -16.72 -23.60 -19.32
N LEU A 186 -17.06 -22.53 -18.60
CA LEU A 186 -17.97 -21.48 -19.11
C LEU A 186 -17.50 -20.91 -20.44
N LEU A 187 -16.21 -20.60 -20.58
CA LEU A 187 -15.67 -19.97 -21.79
C LEU A 187 -15.79 -20.89 -23.00
N VAL A 188 -15.41 -22.16 -22.87
CA VAL A 188 -15.52 -23.14 -23.97
C VAL A 188 -16.98 -23.34 -24.37
N SER A 189 -17.88 -23.46 -23.39
CA SER A 189 -19.32 -23.60 -23.66
C SER A 189 -19.90 -22.40 -24.42
N MET A 190 -19.51 -21.17 -24.05
CA MET A 190 -19.90 -19.95 -24.75
C MET A 190 -19.35 -19.88 -26.18
N LEU A 191 -18.10 -20.29 -26.40
CA LEU A 191 -17.51 -20.37 -27.74
C LEU A 191 -18.26 -21.39 -28.61
N GLY A 192 -18.65 -22.53 -28.02
CA GLY A 192 -19.44 -23.55 -28.70
C GLY A 192 -20.79 -23.05 -29.20
N TRP A 193 -21.44 -22.11 -28.51
CA TRP A 193 -22.69 -21.50 -28.99
C TRP A 193 -22.52 -20.68 -30.27
N VAL A 194 -21.32 -20.17 -30.53
CA VAL A 194 -20.97 -19.43 -31.75
C VAL A 194 -20.34 -20.36 -32.81
N GLY A 195 -20.29 -21.68 -32.55
CA GLY A 195 -19.73 -22.69 -33.45
C GLY A 195 -18.21 -22.83 -33.40
N ILE A 196 -17.55 -22.28 -32.37
CA ILE A 196 -16.10 -22.41 -32.18
C ILE A 196 -15.82 -23.56 -31.20
N GLU A 197 -15.26 -24.65 -31.72
CA GLU A 197 -14.79 -25.76 -30.88
C GLU A 197 -13.38 -25.46 -30.34
N SER A 198 -13.23 -25.49 -29.01
CA SER A 198 -11.94 -25.26 -28.34
C SER A 198 -11.70 -26.32 -27.27
N GLY A 199 -10.44 -26.76 -27.14
CA GLY A 199 -10.02 -27.77 -26.18
C GLY A 199 -9.87 -27.30 -24.73
N GLY A 200 -10.31 -26.10 -24.39
CA GLY A 200 -10.00 -25.44 -23.11
C GLY A 200 -8.77 -24.55 -23.21
N PHE A 201 -8.71 -23.56 -22.33
CA PHE A 201 -7.62 -22.57 -22.26
C PHE A 201 -6.78 -22.72 -20.99
N LEU A 202 -7.10 -23.70 -20.14
CA LEU A 202 -6.34 -23.99 -18.93
C LEU A 202 -4.90 -24.37 -19.29
N TYR A 203 -3.93 -23.90 -18.49
CA TYR A 203 -2.48 -24.06 -18.74
C TYR A 203 -1.92 -23.28 -19.95
N SER A 204 -2.67 -22.33 -20.52
CA SER A 204 -2.17 -21.42 -21.56
C SER A 204 -1.71 -20.08 -21.01
N ASP A 205 -0.94 -19.33 -21.82
CA ASP A 205 -0.57 -17.93 -21.56
C ASP A 205 -1.80 -17.06 -21.23
N LEU A 206 -2.94 -17.31 -21.91
CA LEU A 206 -4.18 -16.56 -21.70
C LEU A 206 -4.73 -16.78 -20.29
N ALA A 207 -4.67 -18.01 -19.76
CA ALA A 207 -5.13 -18.31 -18.41
C ALA A 207 -4.28 -17.60 -17.34
N VAL A 208 -2.97 -17.57 -17.54
CA VAL A 208 -2.05 -16.88 -16.64
C VAL A 208 -2.30 -15.37 -16.67
N ILE A 209 -2.37 -14.77 -17.86
CA ILE A 209 -2.58 -13.32 -18.01
C ILE A 209 -3.93 -12.88 -17.46
N SER A 210 -5.01 -13.60 -17.76
CA SER A 210 -6.37 -13.26 -17.27
C SER A 210 -6.49 -13.41 -15.75
N GLY A 211 -5.96 -14.50 -15.19
CA GLY A 211 -5.94 -14.74 -13.75
C GLY A 211 -5.16 -13.67 -12.99
N LEU A 212 -3.96 -13.32 -13.46
CA LEU A 212 -3.13 -12.27 -12.87
C LEU A 212 -3.74 -10.88 -13.03
N THR A 213 -4.31 -10.57 -14.20
CA THR A 213 -5.02 -9.31 -14.44
C THR A 213 -6.14 -9.15 -13.43
N GLN A 214 -6.98 -10.18 -13.26
CA GLN A 214 -8.06 -10.17 -12.27
C GLN A 214 -7.54 -10.07 -10.82
N ALA A 215 -6.40 -10.71 -10.51
CA ALA A 215 -5.72 -10.62 -9.22
C ALA A 215 -5.30 -9.18 -8.88
N LEU A 216 -4.75 -8.46 -9.86
CA LEU A 216 -4.13 -7.15 -9.68
C LEU A 216 -5.05 -5.96 -9.98
N LEU A 217 -6.23 -6.20 -10.57
CA LEU A 217 -7.21 -5.16 -10.90
C LEU A 217 -7.50 -4.17 -9.75
N PRO A 218 -7.77 -4.61 -8.50
CA PRO A 218 -8.05 -3.67 -7.41
C PRO A 218 -6.87 -2.74 -7.11
N PHE A 219 -5.65 -3.26 -7.20
CA PHE A 219 -4.41 -2.50 -6.99
C PHE A 219 -4.15 -1.50 -8.12
N MET A 220 -4.68 -1.73 -9.32
CA MET A 220 -4.64 -0.76 -10.42
C MET A 220 -5.72 0.32 -10.26
N ILE A 221 -6.94 -0.09 -9.90
CA ILE A 221 -8.10 0.81 -9.84
C ILE A 221 -7.95 1.85 -8.72
N LEU A 222 -7.58 1.43 -7.51
CA LEU A 222 -7.53 2.32 -6.33
C LEU A 222 -6.60 3.55 -6.49
N PRO A 223 -5.33 3.41 -6.91
CA PRO A 223 -4.45 4.57 -7.08
C PRO A 223 -4.89 5.46 -8.25
N ILE A 224 -5.38 4.90 -9.36
CA ILE A 224 -5.92 5.70 -10.48
C ILE A 224 -7.16 6.47 -10.01
N TYR A 225 -8.06 5.81 -9.28
CA TYR A 225 -9.24 6.44 -8.70
C TYR A 225 -8.87 7.62 -7.80
N ASN A 226 -7.92 7.44 -6.87
CA ASN A 226 -7.47 8.51 -5.98
C ASN A 226 -6.89 9.68 -6.79
N SER A 227 -6.03 9.38 -7.77
CA SER A 227 -5.42 10.40 -8.62
C SER A 227 -6.48 11.19 -9.42
N VAL A 228 -7.49 10.52 -9.98
CA VAL A 228 -8.57 11.18 -10.73
C VAL A 228 -9.46 12.01 -9.81
N ASN A 229 -9.77 11.51 -8.62
CA ASN A 229 -10.63 12.18 -7.64
C ASN A 229 -9.98 13.42 -7.02
N GLU A 230 -8.65 13.52 -7.02
CA GLU A 230 -7.91 14.69 -6.54
C GLU A 230 -7.82 15.84 -7.56
N ILE A 231 -8.16 15.60 -8.83
CA ILE A 231 -8.12 16.64 -9.86
C ILE A 231 -9.26 17.64 -9.62
N ASP A 232 -8.89 18.88 -9.31
CA ASP A 232 -9.79 20.03 -9.13
C ASP A 232 -10.65 20.27 -10.38
N ASP A 233 -11.95 20.43 -10.17
CA ASP A 233 -12.93 20.67 -11.24
C ASP A 233 -12.66 21.99 -11.99
N SER A 234 -12.05 22.99 -11.34
CA SER A 234 -11.67 24.28 -11.96
C SER A 234 -10.66 24.13 -13.10
N LEU A 235 -9.77 23.14 -13.02
CA LEU A 235 -8.82 22.82 -14.10
C LEU A 235 -9.55 22.31 -15.34
N ILE A 236 -10.61 21.52 -15.14
CA ILE A 236 -11.43 20.95 -16.22
C ILE A 236 -12.29 22.04 -16.86
N GLU A 237 -12.88 22.92 -16.05
CA GLU A 237 -13.63 24.08 -16.54
C GLU A 237 -12.73 25.00 -17.38
N SER A 238 -11.53 25.29 -16.91
CA SER A 238 -10.55 26.10 -17.66
C SER A 238 -10.16 25.45 -19.00
N ALA A 239 -9.95 24.13 -19.01
CA ALA A 239 -9.64 23.39 -20.24
C ALA A 239 -10.81 23.47 -21.26
N LYS A 240 -12.05 23.34 -20.78
CA LYS A 240 -13.26 23.50 -21.62
C LYS A 240 -13.37 24.91 -22.18
N THR A 241 -13.08 25.95 -21.38
CA THR A 241 -13.04 27.34 -21.86
C THR A 241 -11.97 27.56 -22.93
N MET A 242 -10.85 26.83 -22.88
CA MET A 242 -9.82 26.86 -23.94
C MET A 242 -10.15 26.01 -25.18
N GLY A 243 -11.35 25.42 -25.26
CA GLY A 243 -11.82 24.68 -26.43
C GLY A 243 -11.57 23.16 -26.37
N ALA A 244 -11.18 22.60 -25.23
CA ALA A 244 -11.09 21.15 -25.07
C ALA A 244 -12.48 20.51 -25.07
N THR A 245 -12.69 19.51 -25.94
CA THR A 245 -13.89 18.68 -25.97
C THR A 245 -13.72 17.42 -25.09
N PRO A 246 -14.82 16.76 -24.66
CA PRO A 246 -14.79 15.58 -23.80
C PRO A 246 -14.01 14.38 -24.35
#